data_AF-A0A3C1BI79-F1
#
_entry.id   AF-A0A3C1BI79-F1
#
_cell.length_a   1.000
_cell.length_b   1.000
_cell.length_c   1.000
_cell.angle_alpha   90.00
_cell.angle_beta   90.00
_cell.angle_gamma   90.00
#
_symmetry.space_group_name_H-M   'P 1'
#
loop_
_entity.id
_entity.type
_entity.pdbx_description
1 polymer ?
#
loop_
_entity_poly.entity_id
_entity_poly.type
_entity_poly.pdbx_seq_one_letter_code
_entity_poly.pdbx_strand_id
1 'polypeptide(L)' 'MTNDHLSIPLFEMRLEEIHRADPWLRFEISIRDFIALFPVRYKNGRAIKPEHPAAYGVDREVFLKVLVAFSQCFN' A
#
# COMPACT_ATOMS: atom_id res chain seq x y z
N MET A 1 9.22 5.08 -21.72
CA MET A 1 8.67 5.47 -20.41
C MET A 1 7.23 5.01 -20.40
N THR A 2 6.99 3.76 -20.03
CA THR A 2 5.64 3.25 -19.82
C THR A 2 5.11 3.95 -18.59
N ASN A 3 4.26 4.97 -18.80
CA ASN A 3 3.37 5.42 -17.76
C ASN A 3 2.51 4.20 -17.41
N ASP A 4 2.83 3.49 -16.34
CA ASP A 4 1.94 2.44 -15.86
C ASP A 4 0.73 3.09 -15.19
N HIS A 5 -0.19 3.57 -16.04
CA HIS A 5 -1.51 4.07 -15.64
C HIS A 5 -2.30 3.03 -14.83
N LEU A 6 -1.89 1.76 -14.88
CA LEU A 6 -2.49 0.64 -14.17
C LEU A 6 -1.82 0.33 -12.83
N SER A 7 -0.56 0.67 -12.61
CA SER A 7 0.15 0.25 -11.38
C SER A 7 -0.42 0.91 -10.13
N ILE A 8 -0.88 2.16 -10.21
CA ILE A 8 -1.50 2.84 -9.07
C ILE A 8 -2.85 2.19 -8.71
N PRO A 9 -3.83 2.05 -9.63
CA PRO A 9 -5.06 1.31 -9.34
C PRO A 9 -4.83 -0.13 -8.87
N LEU A 10 -3.85 -0.83 -9.44
CA LEU A 10 -3.49 -2.19 -9.00
C LEU A 10 -2.97 -2.19 -7.58
N PHE A 11 -2.13 -1.22 -7.21
CA PHE A 11 -1.61 -1.11 -5.86
C PHE A 11 -2.71 -0.79 -4.85
N GLU A 12 -3.63 0.13 -5.18
CA GLU A 12 -4.80 0.41 -4.35
C GLU A 12 -5.66 -0.84 -4.14
N MET A 13 -5.92 -1.61 -5.20
CA MET A 13 -6.65 -2.89 -5.11
C MET A 13 -5.94 -3.89 -4.19
N ARG A 14 -4.60 -3.97 -4.25
CA ARG A 14 -3.83 -4.84 -3.32
C ARG A 14 -3.90 -4.36 -1.87
N LEU A 15 -3.90 -3.05 -1.63
CA LEU A 15 -4.10 -2.50 -0.29
C LEU A 15 -5.48 -2.86 0.25
N GLU A 16 -6.52 -2.82 -0.59
CA GLU A 16 -7.85 -3.28 -0.20
C GLU A 16 -7.88 -4.77 0.17
N GLU A 17 -7.22 -5.62 -0.60
CA GLU A 17 -7.11 -7.06 -0.29
C GLU A 17 -6.42 -7.30 1.06
N ILE A 18 -5.32 -6.60 1.34
CA ILE A 18 -4.60 -6.68 2.62
C ILE A 18 -5.51 -6.25 3.77
N HIS A 19 -6.19 -5.12 3.62
CA HIS A 19 -7.15 -4.62 4.61
C HIS A 19 -8.25 -5.64 4.88
N ARG A 20 -8.87 -6.17 3.83
CA ARG A 20 -10.00 -7.11 3.96
C ARG A 20 -9.60 -8.45 4.57
N ALA A 21 -8.38 -8.90 4.32
CA ALA A 21 -7.85 -10.19 4.77
C ALA A 21 -7.45 -10.19 6.26
N ASP A 22 -7.16 -9.03 6.84
CA ASP A 22 -6.71 -8.92 8.23
C ASP A 22 -7.87 -8.46 9.14
N PRO A 23 -8.38 -9.34 10.04
CA PRO A 23 -9.49 -8.97 10.92
C PRO A 23 -9.18 -7.78 11.82
N TRP A 24 -7.97 -7.68 12.35
CA TRP A 24 -7.58 -6.63 13.30
C TRP A 24 -7.44 -5.28 12.62
N LEU A 25 -6.78 -5.26 11.47
CA LEU A 25 -6.66 -4.06 10.66
C LEU A 25 -8.04 -3.47 10.28
N ARG A 26 -9.04 -4.33 10.01
CA ARG A 26 -10.43 -3.87 9.74
C ARG A 26 -11.12 -3.22 10.93
N PHE A 27 -10.80 -3.63 12.15
CA PHE A 27 -11.38 -3.05 13.35
C PHE A 27 -10.70 -1.73 13.73
N GLU A 28 -9.42 -1.57 13.40
CA GLU A 28 -8.63 -0.42 13.85
C GLU A 28 -8.66 0.78 12.89
N ILE A 29 -8.74 0.53 11.58
CA ILE A 29 -8.68 1.58 10.57
C ILE A 29 -9.67 1.31 9.43
N SER A 30 -10.30 2.38 8.91
CA SER A 30 -11.14 2.24 7.73
C SER A 30 -10.28 1.91 6.49
N ILE A 31 -10.86 1.24 5.50
CA ILE A 31 -10.15 0.91 4.25
C ILE A 31 -9.60 2.17 3.55
N ARG A 32 -10.36 3.27 3.59
CA ARG A 32 -9.98 4.55 2.97
C ARG A 32 -8.79 5.17 3.69
N ASP A 33 -8.81 5.16 5.02
CA ASP A 33 -7.71 5.71 5.81
C ASP A 33 -6.46 4.83 5.68
N PHE A 34 -6.62 3.51 5.61
CA PHE A 34 -5.52 2.58 5.36
C PHE A 34 -4.83 2.85 4.02
N ILE A 35 -5.58 3.00 2.93
CA ILE A 35 -5.02 3.34 1.62
C ILE A 35 -4.29 4.69 1.67
N ALA A 36 -4.85 5.68 2.38
CA ALA A 36 -4.25 7.00 2.53
C ALA A 36 -2.90 6.99 3.30
N LEU A 37 -2.60 5.94 4.08
CA LEU A 37 -1.29 5.78 4.72
C LEU A 37 -0.16 5.48 3.73
N PHE A 38 -0.48 5.00 2.52
CA PHE A 38 0.51 4.53 1.54
C PHE A 38 0.41 5.26 0.20
N PRO A 39 0.61 6.59 0.16
CA PRO A 39 0.57 7.34 -1.09
C PRO A 39 1.72 6.92 -2.01
N VAL A 40 1.41 6.64 -3.28
CA VAL A 40 2.43 6.38 -4.30
C VAL A 40 3.19 7.67 -4.58
N ARG A 41 4.50 7.64 -4.37
CA ARG A 41 5.40 8.77 -4.62
C ARG A 41 6.40 8.38 -5.70
N TYR A 42 6.87 9.37 -6.46
CA TYR A 42 7.85 9.17 -7.53
C TYR A 42 9.10 10.01 -7.28
N LYS A 43 10.27 9.44 -7.58
CA LYS A 43 11.56 10.14 -7.60
C LYS A 43 12.30 9.73 -8.86
N ASN A 44 12.67 10.71 -9.69
CA ASN A 44 13.34 10.49 -10.98
C ASN A 44 12.60 9.49 -11.89
N GLY A 45 11.27 9.60 -11.95
CA GLY A 45 10.42 8.73 -12.77
C GLY A 45 10.25 7.29 -12.26
N ARG A 46 10.74 6.97 -11.05
CA ARG A 46 10.55 5.67 -10.40
C ARG A 46 9.69 5.80 -9.16
N ALA A 47 8.76 4.87 -8.98
CA ALA A 47 7.97 4.80 -7.75
C ALA A 47 8.92 4.49 -6.57
N ILE A 48 8.76 5.22 -5.46
CA ILE A 48 9.57 5.02 -4.25
C ILE A 48 8.81 4.13 -3.27
N LYS A 49 9.54 3.22 -2.62
CA LYS A 49 8.95 2.33 -1.62
C LYS A 49 8.24 3.15 -0.53
N PRO A 50 7.05 2.72 -0.10
CA PRO A 50 6.36 3.38 0.99
C PRO A 50 7.15 3.26 2.30
N GLU A 51 7.04 4.28 3.13
CA GLU A 51 7.58 4.28 4.48
C GLU A 51 6.58 3.66 5.45
N HIS A 52 7.05 3.13 6.57
CA HIS A 52 6.16 2.59 7.59
C HIS A 52 5.39 3.76 8.22
N PRO A 53 4.04 3.79 8.13
CA PRO A 53 3.28 4.82 8.78
C PRO A 53 3.43 4.65 10.30
N ALA A 54 3.72 5.71 11.03
CA ALA A 54 3.75 5.67 12.50
C ALA A 54 2.33 5.53 13.12
N ALA A 55 1.32 5.25 12.29
CA ALA A 55 -0.07 5.17 12.68
C ALA A 55 -0.41 3.81 13.31
N TYR A 56 -1.32 3.86 14.29
CA TYR A 56 -1.87 2.68 14.94
C TYR A 56 -2.55 1.76 13.92
N GLY A 57 -2.23 0.46 13.99
CA GLY A 57 -2.86 -0.62 13.22
C GLY A 57 -2.13 -1.13 12.00
N VAL A 58 -1.05 -0.48 11.57
CA VAL A 58 -0.10 -1.12 10.64
C VAL A 58 1.00 -1.76 11.47
N ASP A 59 0.85 -3.06 11.74
CA ASP A 59 1.95 -3.81 12.33
C ASP A 59 3.01 -4.20 11.28
N ARG A 60 4.08 -4.83 11.74
CA ARG A 60 5.19 -5.26 10.89
C ARG A 60 4.74 -6.24 9.79
N GLU A 61 3.79 -7.12 10.07
CA GLU A 61 3.34 -8.13 9.12
C GLU A 61 2.50 -7.48 8.01
N VAL A 62 1.55 -6.61 8.38
CA VAL A 62 0.78 -5.79 7.45
C VAL A 62 1.73 -4.97 6.58
N PHE A 63 2.72 -4.29 7.19
CA PHE A 63 3.66 -3.49 6.44
C PHE A 63 4.50 -4.32 5.44
N LEU A 64 4.91 -5.53 5.80
CA LEU A 64 5.61 -6.42 4.88
C LEU A 64 4.72 -6.82 3.69
N LYS A 65 3.43 -7.11 3.92
CA LYS A 65 2.47 -7.38 2.85
C LYS A 65 2.34 -6.19 1.90
N VAL A 66 2.31 -4.97 2.44
CA VAL A 66 2.29 -3.72 1.64
C VAL A 66 3.55 -3.57 0.80
N LEU A 67 4.74 -3.83 1.37
CA LEU A 67 5.99 -3.76 0.62
C LEU A 67 6.06 -4.78 -0.52
N VAL A 68 5.54 -5.99 -0.30
CA VAL A 68 5.43 -7.03 -1.34
C VAL A 68 4.47 -6.58 -2.44
N ALA A 69 3.28 -6.08 -2.08
CA ALA A 69 2.31 -5.56 -3.05
C ALA A 69 2.90 -4.42 -3.90
N PHE A 70 3.60 -3.48 -3.26
CA PHE A 70 4.27 -2.39 -3.95
C PHE A 70 5.30 -2.91 -4.95
N SER A 71 6.13 -3.88 -4.53
CA SER A 71 7.14 -4.47 -5.41
C SER A 71 6.54 -5.26 -6.57
N GLN A 72 5.33 -5.80 -6.46
CA GLN A 72 4.64 -6.48 -7.56
C GLN A 72 4.02 -5.51 -8.56
N CYS A 73 3.61 -4.32 -8.11
CA CYS A 73 2.96 -3.32 -8.96
C CYS A 73 3.96 -2.39 -9.68
N PHE A 74 5.16 -2.17 -9.12
CA PHE A 74 6.09 -1.13 -9.59
C PHE A 74 7.51 -1.63 -9.90
N ASN A 75 7.77 -2.94 -9.96
CA ASN A 75 9.02 -3.51 -10.51
C ASN A 75 8.96 -3.67 -12.02
#